data_AF-A0A9D3UCG2-F1
#
_entry.id   AF-A0A9D3UCG2-F1
#
_cell.length_a   1.000
_cell.length_b   1.000
_cell.length_c   1.000
_cell.angle_alpha   90.00
_cell.angle_beta   90.00
_cell.angle_gamma   90.00
#
_symmetry.space_group_name_H-M   'P 1'
#
loop_
_entity.id
_entity.type
_entity.pdbx_description
1 polymer ?
#
loop_
_entity_poly.entity_id
_entity_poly.type
_entity_poly.pdbx_seq_one_letter_code
_entity_poly.pdbx_strand_id
1 'polypeptide(L)'
;MAKNDLNVATRLDPLRTYPYRYRAAVLMDEQKDSEAIEEVSKAIAFKPDLQMLHLRATFYESIGDLKSAVCDCEAALCLEPNHIDTLDLYNKARGT
;
A
#
# COMPACT_ATOMS: atom_id res chain seq x y z
N MET A 1 -19.43 -0.49 -12.21
CA MET A 1 -20.21 -0.40 -10.95
C MET A 1 -19.28 -0.24 -9.76
N ALA A 2 -18.41 -1.21 -9.46
CA ALA A 2 -17.47 -1.17 -8.33
C ALA A 2 -16.66 0.14 -8.20
N LYS A 3 -16.01 0.63 -9.28
CA LYS A 3 -15.24 1.88 -9.24
C LYS A 3 -16.06 3.10 -8.79
N ASN A 4 -17.32 3.17 -9.19
CA ASN A 4 -18.21 4.28 -8.78
C ASN A 4 -18.55 4.18 -7.30
N ASP A 5 -18.84 2.97 -6.82
CA ASP A 5 -19.18 2.73 -5.42
C ASP A 5 -18.01 3.05 -4.49
N LEU A 6 -16.77 2.73 -4.89
CA LEU A 6 -15.55 3.09 -4.15
C LEU A 6 -15.32 4.61 -4.10
N ASN A 7 -15.64 5.33 -5.19
CA ASN A 7 -15.56 6.79 -5.21
C ASN A 7 -16.59 7.43 -4.28
N VAL A 8 -17.82 6.90 -4.25
CA VAL A 8 -18.85 7.34 -3.31
C VAL A 8 -18.41 7.04 -1.87
N ALA A 9 -17.89 5.84 -1.58
CA ALA A 9 -17.38 5.49 -0.27
C ALA A 9 -16.27 6.44 0.20
N THR A 10 -15.34 6.78 -0.69
CA THR A 10 -14.26 7.75 -0.40
C THR A 10 -14.81 9.14 -0.05
N ARG A 11 -15.86 9.59 -0.76
CA ARG A 11 -16.48 10.90 -0.49
C ARG A 11 -17.24 10.93 0.84
N LEU A 12 -17.86 9.81 1.21
CA LEU A 12 -18.62 9.68 2.45
C LEU A 12 -17.70 9.55 3.67
N ASP A 13 -16.63 8.76 3.55
CA ASP A 13 -15.67 8.52 4.63
C ASP A 13 -14.25 8.33 4.05
N PRO A 14 -13.46 9.42 3.91
CA PRO A 14 -12.10 9.37 3.36
C PRO A 14 -11.12 8.57 4.23
N LEU A 15 -11.47 8.27 5.49
CA LEU A 15 -10.59 7.54 6.40
C LEU A 15 -10.71 6.01 6.24
N ARG A 16 -11.69 5.54 5.46
CA ARG A 16 -11.81 4.10 5.13
C ARG A 16 -10.69 3.73 4.17
N THR A 17 -9.89 2.75 4.55
CA THR A 17 -8.77 2.27 3.73
C THR A 17 -9.21 1.36 2.59
N TYR A 18 -10.33 0.62 2.74
CA TYR A 18 -10.76 -0.36 1.74
C TYR A 18 -10.97 0.21 0.33
N PRO A 19 -11.55 1.41 0.10
CA PRO A 19 -11.75 1.93 -1.25
C PRO A 19 -10.43 2.21 -1.97
N TYR A 20 -9.45 2.77 -1.26
CA TYR A 20 -8.11 2.98 -1.78
C TYR A 20 -7.45 1.64 -2.10
N ARG A 21 -7.55 0.66 -1.19
CA ARG A 21 -6.98 -0.68 -1.36
C ARG A 21 -7.51 -1.38 -2.62
N TYR A 22 -8.84 -1.38 -2.81
CA TYR A 22 -9.46 -2.00 -3.99
C TYR A 22 -9.16 -1.24 -5.28
N ARG A 23 -9.19 0.09 -5.28
CA ARG A 23 -8.82 0.88 -6.47
C ARG A 23 -7.36 0.63 -6.85
N ALA A 24 -6.45 0.61 -5.87
CA ALA A 24 -5.04 0.38 -6.11
C ALA A 24 -4.76 -1.03 -6.65
N ALA A 25 -5.43 -2.06 -6.12
CA ALA A 25 -5.32 -3.43 -6.65
C ALA A 25 -5.76 -3.51 -8.13
N VAL A 26 -6.89 -2.88 -8.48
CA VAL A 26 -7.34 -2.79 -9.89
C VAL A 26 -6.33 -2.05 -10.75
N LEU A 27 -5.71 -0.98 -10.24
CA LEU A 27 -4.68 -0.24 -10.97
C LEU A 27 -3.41 -1.07 -11.20
N MET A 28 -2.99 -1.89 -10.23
CA MET A 28 -1.88 -2.84 -10.41
C MET A 28 -2.23 -3.90 -11.47
N ASP A 29 -3.44 -4.45 -11.45
CA ASP A 29 -3.90 -5.40 -12.48
C ASP A 29 -3.92 -4.77 -13.89
N GLU A 30 -4.18 -3.46 -13.96
CA GLU A 30 -4.10 -2.65 -15.19
C GLU A 30 -2.67 -2.21 -15.55
N GLN A 31 -1.63 -2.63 -14.81
CA GLN A 31 -0.22 -2.22 -14.96
C GLN A 31 -0.01 -0.71 -14.85
N LYS A 32 -0.84 -0.03 -14.05
CA LYS A 32 -0.75 1.40 -13.75
C LYS A 32 -0.12 1.60 -12.39
N ASP A 33 1.12 1.14 -12.25
CA ASP A 33 1.78 1.00 -10.96
C ASP A 33 1.90 2.35 -10.22
N SER A 34 2.27 3.41 -10.93
CA SER A 34 2.37 4.76 -10.36
C SER A 34 1.03 5.27 -9.81
N GLU A 35 -0.08 5.02 -10.53
CA GLU A 35 -1.42 5.41 -10.08
C GLU A 35 -1.84 4.57 -8.87
N ALA A 36 -1.51 3.27 -8.86
CA ALA A 36 -1.80 2.38 -7.73
C ALA A 36 -1.07 2.84 -6.45
N ILE A 37 0.22 3.16 -6.56
CA ILE A 37 1.04 3.67 -5.45
C ILE A 37 0.50 5.01 -4.94
N GLU A 38 0.11 5.92 -5.85
CA GLU A 38 -0.52 7.18 -5.46
C GLU A 38 -1.83 6.94 -4.70
N GLU A 39 -2.61 5.96 -5.14
CA GLU A 39 -3.89 5.62 -4.53
C GLU A 39 -3.73 5.09 -3.09
N VAL A 40 -2.75 4.22 -2.83
CA VAL A 40 -2.42 3.80 -1.46
C VAL A 40 -1.85 4.96 -0.64
N SER A 41 -1.04 5.82 -1.27
CA SER A 41 -0.44 6.99 -0.62
C SER A 41 -1.48 7.98 -0.09
N LYS A 42 -2.63 8.13 -0.78
CA LYS A 42 -3.76 8.94 -0.29
C LYS A 42 -4.28 8.42 1.05
N ALA A 43 -4.42 7.10 1.20
CA ALA A 43 -4.87 6.51 2.47
C ALA A 43 -3.85 6.74 3.59
N ILE A 44 -2.56 6.50 3.32
CA ILE A 44 -1.46 6.68 4.27
C ILE A 44 -1.36 8.14 4.74
N ALA A 45 -1.62 9.11 3.85
CA ALA A 45 -1.58 10.53 4.18
C ALA A 45 -2.63 10.95 5.22
N PHE A 46 -3.76 10.25 5.31
CA PHE A 46 -4.73 10.47 6.39
C PHE A 46 -4.28 9.85 7.70
N LYS A 47 -3.90 8.57 7.64
CA LYS A 47 -3.36 7.83 8.77
C LYS A 47 -2.51 6.67 8.26
N PRO A 48 -1.21 6.64 8.59
CA PRO A 48 -0.41 5.45 8.38
C PRO A 48 -0.97 4.29 9.21
N ASP A 49 -1.20 3.17 8.56
CA ASP A 49 -1.51 1.91 9.21
C ASP A 49 -0.69 0.77 8.60
N LEU A 50 -0.56 -0.31 9.36
CA LEU A 50 0.27 -1.45 8.99
C LEU A 50 -0.10 -2.02 7.62
N GLN A 51 -1.40 -2.18 7.33
CA GLN A 51 -1.84 -2.83 6.10
C GLN A 51 -1.57 -1.96 4.87
N MET A 52 -1.78 -0.64 4.97
CA MET A 52 -1.51 0.27 3.85
C MET A 52 -0.01 0.41 3.58
N LEU A 53 0.81 0.51 4.63
CA LEU A 53 2.27 0.56 4.50
C LEU A 53 2.81 -0.74 3.90
N HIS A 54 2.37 -1.90 4.42
CA HIS A 54 2.75 -3.20 3.88
C HIS A 54 2.34 -3.33 2.40
N LEU A 55 1.11 -2.93 2.05
CA LEU A 55 0.63 -3.00 0.66
C LEU A 55 1.47 -2.14 -0.28
N ARG A 56 1.77 -0.89 0.11
CA ARG A 56 2.58 -0.01 -0.74
C ARG A 56 4.01 -0.53 -0.87
N ALA A 57 4.57 -1.13 0.18
CA ALA A 57 5.85 -1.83 0.11
C ALA A 57 5.82 -2.98 -0.90
N THR A 58 4.75 -3.80 -0.92
CA THR A 58 4.58 -4.88 -1.91
C THR A 58 4.54 -4.32 -3.34
N PHE A 59 3.87 -3.19 -3.56
CA PHE A 59 3.83 -2.56 -4.88
C PHE A 59 5.20 -2.04 -5.30
N TYR A 60 5.92 -1.36 -4.40
CA TYR A 60 7.29 -0.93 -4.67
C TYR A 60 8.23 -2.11 -4.97
N GLU A 61 8.09 -3.23 -4.27
CA GLU A 61 8.84 -4.45 -4.56
C GLU A 61 8.52 -5.00 -5.94
N SER A 62 7.23 -5.04 -6.33
CA SER A 62 6.79 -5.54 -7.63
C SER A 62 7.35 -4.75 -8.82
N ILE A 63 7.61 -3.45 -8.63
CA ILE A 63 8.22 -2.58 -9.66
C ILE A 63 9.73 -2.43 -9.52
N GLY A 64 10.35 -3.14 -8.56
CA GLY A 64 11.80 -3.11 -8.33
C GLY A 64 12.32 -1.88 -7.60
N ASP A 65 11.45 -1.01 -7.06
CA ASP A 65 11.87 0.09 -6.19
C ASP A 65 12.06 -0.42 -4.75
N LEU A 66 13.11 -1.22 -4.57
CA LEU A 66 13.42 -1.87 -3.30
C LEU A 66 13.74 -0.86 -2.19
N LYS A 67 14.24 0.33 -2.53
CA LYS A 67 14.52 1.38 -1.54
C LYS A 67 13.23 1.87 -0.89
N SER A 68 12.23 2.20 -1.70
CA SER A 68 10.92 2.62 -1.21
C SER A 68 10.20 1.49 -0.47
N ALA A 69 10.32 0.25 -0.96
CA ALA A 69 9.77 -0.92 -0.28
C ALA A 69 10.35 -1.12 1.12
N VAL A 70 11.67 -0.98 1.28
CA VAL A 70 12.35 -1.05 2.58
C VAL A 70 11.87 0.05 3.53
N CYS A 71 11.76 1.30 3.05
CA CYS A 71 11.27 2.40 3.88
C CYS A 71 9.85 2.17 4.41
N ASP A 72 8.94 1.69 3.55
CA ASP A 72 7.56 1.37 3.98
C ASP A 72 7.52 0.15 4.92
N CYS A 73 8.38 -0.84 4.70
CA CYS A 73 8.52 -1.97 5.63
C CYS A 73 9.01 -1.50 7.01
N GLU A 74 10.00 -0.61 7.07
CA GLU A 74 10.49 -0.05 8.35
C GLU A 74 9.40 0.71 9.07
N ALA A 75 8.64 1.55 8.35
CA ALA A 75 7.50 2.27 8.91
C ALA A 75 6.42 1.31 9.45
N ALA A 76 6.11 0.24 8.70
CA ALA A 76 5.18 -0.80 9.12
C ALA A 76 5.67 -1.55 10.37
N LEU A 77 6.94 -1.91 10.43
CA LEU A 77 7.55 -2.60 11.57
C LEU A 77 7.70 -1.69 12.80
N CYS A 78 7.76 -0.37 12.64
CA CYS A 78 7.62 0.55 13.77
C CYS A 78 6.23 0.50 14.42
N LEU A 79 5.17 0.18 13.65
CA LEU A 79 3.82 0.00 14.18
C LEU A 79 3.63 -1.39 14.79
N GLU A 80 4.06 -2.44 14.09
CA GLU A 80 4.00 -3.83 14.56
C GLU A 80 5.33 -4.56 14.27
N PRO A 81 6.26 -4.60 15.25
CA PRO A 81 7.60 -5.15 15.04
C PRO A 81 7.66 -6.63 14.67
N ASN A 82 6.60 -7.38 14.99
CA ASN A 82 6.54 -8.83 14.80
C ASN A 82 5.60 -9.23 13.64
N HIS A 83 5.23 -8.28 12.76
CA HIS A 83 4.40 -8.60 11.61
C HIS A 83 5.20 -9.42 10.58
N ILE A 84 4.90 -10.72 10.52
CA ILE A 84 5.68 -11.73 9.78
C ILE A 84 5.79 -11.36 8.29
N ASP A 85 4.68 -11.03 7.63
CA ASP A 85 4.69 -10.73 6.20
C ASP A 85 5.55 -9.50 5.86
N THR A 86 5.57 -8.49 6.75
CA THR A 86 6.42 -7.31 6.55
C THR A 86 7.89 -7.63 6.82
N LEU A 87 8.20 -8.47 7.81
CA LEU A 87 9.57 -8.92 8.06
C LEU A 87 10.13 -9.71 6.87
N ASP A 88 9.33 -10.61 6.30
CA ASP A 88 9.72 -11.41 5.14
C ASP A 88 9.98 -10.50 3.92
N LEU A 89 9.08 -9.55 3.66
CA LEU A 89 9.26 -8.56 2.59
C LEU A 89 10.49 -7.68 2.81
N TYR A 90 10.71 -7.21 4.05
CA TYR A 90 11.87 -6.40 4.43
C TYR A 90 13.19 -7.13 4.17
N ASN A 91 13.28 -8.39 4.62
CA ASN A 91 14.47 -9.21 4.44
C ASN A 91 14.72 -9.52 2.95
N LYS A 92 13.65 -9.79 2.18
CA LYS A 92 13.73 -9.97 0.73
C LYS A 92 14.27 -8.72 0.04
N ALA A 93 13.69 -7.56 0.32
CA ALA A 93 14.04 -6.30 -0.34
C ALA A 93 15.44 -5.78 0.03
N ARG A 94 15.97 -6.14 1.21
CA ARG A 94 17.34 -5.80 1.63
C ARG A 94 18.41 -6.79 1.16
N GLY A 95 18.02 -8.02 0.83
CA GLY A 95 18.94 -9.12 0.51
C GLY A 95 19.33 -9.22 -0.96
N THR A 96 18.85 -8.31 -1.81
CA THR A 96 19.09 -8.24 -3.27
C THR A 96 19.88 -7.00 -3.64
#